data_AF-A0A6V7HQ01-F1
#
_entry.id   AF-A0A6V7HQ01-F1
#
_cell.length_a   1.000
_cell.length_b   1.000
_cell.length_c   1.000
_cell.angle_alpha   90.00
_cell.angle_beta   90.00
_cell.angle_gamma   90.00
#
_symmetry.space_group_name_H-M   'P 1'
#
loop_
_entity.id
_entity.type
_entity.pdbx_description
1 polymer ?
#
loop_
_entity_poly.entity_id
_entity_poly.type
_entity_poly.pdbx_seq_one_letter_code
_entity_poly.pdbx_strand_id
1 'polypeptide(L)' 'MPFGRVPVLEIDGKKMHQSTAIARYLAEEFGLRGKDAWQNYEIDATVDTIHDLRL' A
#
# COMPACT_ATOMS: atom_id res chain seq x y z
N MET A 1 -7.21 -14.20 -9.92
CA MET A 1 -6.03 -13.30 -9.81
C MET A 1 -6.42 -11.99 -10.44
N PRO A 2 -6.66 -10.92 -9.66
CA PRO A 2 -7.04 -9.63 -10.23
C PRO A 2 -6.01 -9.19 -11.29
N PHE A 3 -6.47 -8.87 -12.50
CA PHE A 3 -5.67 -8.34 -13.61
C PHE A 3 -4.47 -9.20 -14.07
N GLY A 4 -4.39 -10.47 -13.66
CA GLY A 4 -3.28 -11.37 -14.04
C GLY A 4 -1.90 -10.90 -13.57
N ARG A 5 -1.84 -10.05 -12.53
CA ARG A 5 -0.60 -9.52 -11.95
C ARG A 5 -0.42 -10.01 -10.52
N VAL A 6 0.83 -10.00 -10.06
CA VAL A 6 1.23 -10.23 -8.67
C VAL A 6 1.91 -8.96 -8.13
N PRO A 7 1.89 -8.71 -6.81
CA PRO A 7 1.31 -9.54 -5.75
C PRO A 7 -0.22 -9.47 -5.65
N VAL A 8 -0.80 -10.51 -5.05
CA VAL A 8 -2.21 -10.57 -4.62
C VAL A 8 -2.23 -10.97 -3.15
N LEU A 9 -2.95 -10.20 -2.32
CA LEU A 9 -3.19 -10.53 -0.92
C LEU A 9 -4.65 -10.99 -0.76
N GLU A 10 -4.88 -12.04 0.02
CA GLU A 10 -6.22 -12.57 0.32
C GLU A 10 -6.42 -12.66 1.82
N ILE A 11 -7.45 -11.99 2.35
CA ILE A 11 -7.86 -12.01 3.76
C ILE A 11 -9.36 -12.27 3.79
N ASP A 12 -9.80 -13.31 4.49
CA ASP A 12 -11.21 -13.71 4.60
C ASP A 12 -11.94 -13.82 3.25
N GLY A 13 -11.25 -14.37 2.24
CA GLY A 13 -11.77 -14.51 0.87
C GLY A 13 -11.82 -13.22 0.05
N LYS A 14 -11.46 -12.06 0.60
CA LYS A 14 -11.33 -10.80 -0.14
C LYS A 14 -9.94 -10.68 -0.75
N LYS A 15 -9.88 -10.52 -2.07
CA LYS A 15 -8.63 -10.42 -2.83
C LYS A 15 -8.29 -8.96 -3.15
N MET A 16 -7.08 -8.54 -2.80
CA MET A 16 -6.50 -7.23 -3.09
C MET A 16 -5.30 -7.37 -4.02
N HIS A 17 -5.06 -6.35 -4.84
CA HIS A 17 -3.92 -6.26 -5.76
C HIS A 17 -3.38 -4.82 -5.75
N GLN A 18 -2.25 -4.58 -6.43
CA GLN A 18 -1.38 -3.41 -6.29
C GLN A 18 -0.53 -3.45 -5.01
N SER A 19 0.77 -3.68 -5.17
CA SER A 19 1.71 -3.86 -4.06
C SER A 19 1.68 -2.72 -3.04
N THR A 20 1.60 -1.49 -3.52
CA THR A 20 1.64 -0.28 -2.68
C THR A 20 0.33 -0.08 -1.92
N ALA A 21 -0.81 -0.39 -2.54
CA ALA A 21 -2.10 -0.35 -1.87
C ALA A 21 -2.19 -1.45 -0.78
N ILE A 22 -1.69 -2.65 -1.08
CA ILE A 22 -1.56 -3.74 -0.10
C ILE A 22 -0.69 -3.32 1.08
N ALA A 23 0.47 -2.72 0.82
CA ALA A 23 1.38 -2.25 1.87
C ALA A 23 0.72 -1.18 2.75
N ARG A 24 0.01 -0.21 2.15
CA ARG A 24 -0.73 0.82 2.87
C ARG A 24 -1.84 0.24 3.75
N TYR A 25 -2.58 -0.74 3.24
CA TYR A 25 -3.61 -1.44 4.02
C TYR A 25 -3.01 -2.14 5.24
N LEU A 26 -1.94 -2.92 5.05
CA LEU A 26 -1.27 -3.60 6.17
C LEU A 26 -0.65 -2.60 7.15
N ALA A 27 -0.13 -1.46 6.68
CA ALA A 27 0.37 -0.42 7.56
C ALA A 27 -0.72 0.14 8.49
N GLU A 28 -1.97 0.24 8.03
CA GLU A 28 -3.10 0.62 8.88
C GLU A 28 -3.39 -0.48 9.93
N GLU A 29 -3.52 -1.74 9.49
CA GLU A 29 -3.84 -2.88 10.38
C GLU A 29 -2.78 -3.09 11.48
N PHE A 30 -1.51 -2.77 11.21
CA PHE A 30 -0.40 -2.92 12.15
C PHE A 30 0.03 -1.62 12.84
N GLY A 31 -0.72 -0.53 12.70
CA GLY A 31 -0.43 0.73 13.40
C GLY A 31 0.86 1.43 12.95
N LEU A 32 1.24 1.27 11.68
CA LEU A 32 2.40 1.89 11.04
C LEU A 32 2.04 3.15 10.23
N ARG A 33 0.79 3.60 10.27
CA ARG A 33 0.35 4.85 9.66
C ARG A 33 0.66 6.06 10.56
N GLY A 34 0.69 7.23 9.94
CA GLY A 34 0.88 8.50 10.63
C GLY A 34 -0.30 8.83 11.55
N LYS A 35 -0.05 9.68 12.54
CA LYS A 35 -1.04 10.06 13.57
C LYS A 35 -2.17 10.95 13.04
N ASP A 36 -1.96 11.55 11.87
CA ASP A 36 -2.87 12.50 11.25
C ASP A 36 -2.76 12.43 9.71
N ALA A 37 -3.62 13.18 9.03
CA ALA A 37 -3.65 13.21 7.57
C ALA A 37 -2.34 13.76 6.95
N TRP A 38 -1.63 14.66 7.64
CA TRP A 38 -0.41 15.26 7.12
C TRP A 38 0.76 14.27 7.15
N GLN A 39 0.96 13.57 8.27
CA GLN A 39 1.98 12.53 8.38
C GLN A 39 1.73 11.38 7.39
N ASN A 40 0.45 11.04 7.18
CA ASN A 40 0.07 10.06 6.17
C ASN A 40 0.38 10.53 4.74
N TYR A 41 0.15 11.80 4.44
CA TYR A 41 0.57 12.41 3.18
C TYR A 41 2.09 12.32 2.98
N GLU A 42 2.89 12.61 4.01
CA GLU A 42 4.36 12.53 3.93
C GLU A 42 4.86 11.10 3.66
N ILE A 43 4.23 10.09 4.28
CA ILE A 43 4.50 8.67 4.02
C ILE A 43 4.16 8.33 2.57
N ASP A 44 2.96 8.69 2.12
CA ASP A 44 2.48 8.37 0.77
C ASP A 44 3.34 9.06 -0.30
N ALA A 45 3.66 10.34 -0.13
CA ALA A 45 4.54 11.09 -1.04
C ALA A 45 5.94 10.47 -1.15
N THR A 46 6.50 9.98 -0.03
CA THR A 46 7.82 9.32 -0.03
C THR A 46 7.78 8.00 -0.81
N VAL A 47 6.77 7.17 -0.56
CA VAL A 47 6.61 5.88 -1.24
C VAL A 47 6.37 6.08 -2.74
N ASP A 48 5.52 7.05 -3.11
CA ASP A 48 5.22 7.34 -4.51
C ASP A 48 6.44 7.94 -5.24
N THR A 49 7.25 8.77 -4.58
CA THR A 49 8.53 9.24 -5.13
C THR A 49 9.49 8.08 -5.43
N ILE A 50 9.55 7.07 -4.56
CA ILE A 50 10.36 5.86 -4.81
C ILE A 50 9.83 5.10 -6.03
N HIS A 51 8.51 5.06 -6.22
CA HIS A 51 7.89 4.45 -7.39
C HIS A 51 8.18 5.20 -8.68
N ASP A 52 8.16 6.54 -8.66
CA ASP A 52 8.48 7.37 -9.82
C ASP A 52 9.94 7.21 -10.27
N LEU A 53 10.86 7.00 -9.32
CA LEU A 53 12.27 6.76 -9.61
C LEU A 53 12.58 5.33 -10.06
N ARG A 54 11.62 4.42 -9.96
CA ARG A 54 11.82 3.01 -10.30
C ARG A 54 11.76 2.84 -11.82
N LEU A 55 12.92 2.66 -12.45
CA LEU A 55 13.09 2.34 -13.87
C LEU A 55 12.48 0.97 -14.25
#